data_AF-A0A7Y1AV71-F1
#
_entry.id   AF-A0A7Y1AV71-F1
#
_cell.length_a   1.000
_cell.length_b   1.000
_cell.length_c   1.000
_cell.angle_alpha   90.00
_cell.angle_beta   90.00
_cell.angle_gamma   90.00
#
_symmetry.space_group_name_H-M   'P 1'
#
loop_
_entity.id
_entity.type
_entity.pdbx_description
1 polymer ?
#
loop_
_entity_poly.entity_id
_entity_poly.type
_entity_poly.pdbx_seq_one_letter_code
_entity_poly.pdbx_strand_id
1 'polypeptide(L)'
;MAVKNIFPNTLGCNGIDGNRRHAEATEAAQAAWDRTLAANARNERAADARRRSIKTPDEVASRGCVFAKSCTLPYGTINYISSGGAIPTDPVSQYGEFALLGGRETDAQGNIPLKKISGSVPSSLGTLLLGGVATGTAGGVSCGGLCTAGAVASGTTTGVAAGTLAGVVALLWPSSLGDSSLYTEEQLQTLKEGRTRIRLHVEQQADGTLKGYGYNTQKRRDWEMIPVVQFVAQGSRQVADLGDGVTLIWTPAADPSNTLGIPALESAPKAPQIWIYPPTEQADNIIVSPIYPDAYNDFILVFPADSGVQPLYIVVSARHSTGAVTGQGQDVSGIWLAGAGAGLGSPIPTRIADQLRGQTFKHFDDFRAALWTAIGNDPELLSQFNATNQGWLAKGNSPFAPKAERNGGNGRYEIHHIEHIQHGGAIYDIDNLCVATPKRHVEIHKEDRQAS
;
A
#
# COMPACT_ATOMS: atom_id res chain seq x y z
N MET A 1 23.67 -13.93 52.53
CA MET A 1 24.18 -14.09 53.91
C MET A 1 25.30 -15.12 53.86
N ALA A 2 26.54 -14.74 54.20
CA ALA A 2 27.68 -15.65 54.14
C ALA A 2 27.65 -16.60 55.35
N VAL A 3 27.63 -17.91 55.08
CA VAL A 3 27.79 -18.94 56.13
C VAL A 3 29.28 -18.96 56.50
N LYS A 4 29.62 -18.48 57.70
CA LYS A 4 30.95 -18.69 58.29
C LYS A 4 31.02 -20.11 58.87
N ASN A 5 32.16 -20.77 58.67
CA ASN A 5 32.51 -22.13 59.12
C ASN A 5 31.89 -23.28 58.31
N ILE A 6 32.33 -23.45 57.06
CA ILE A 6 31.90 -24.56 56.18
C ILE A 6 32.51 -25.90 56.61
N PHE A 7 33.64 -25.90 57.32
CA PHE A 7 34.32 -27.12 57.75
C PHE A 7 34.12 -27.33 59.27
N PRO A 8 33.47 -28.41 59.72
CA PRO A 8 33.34 -28.72 61.13
C PRO A 8 34.71 -29.06 61.73
N ASN A 9 35.03 -28.45 62.87
CA ASN A 9 36.26 -28.68 63.62
C ASN A 9 36.17 -30.05 64.32
N THR A 10 36.82 -31.07 63.79
CA THR A 10 36.95 -32.36 64.48
C THR A 10 38.15 -32.31 65.42
N LEU A 11 37.88 -32.05 66.70
CA LEU A 11 38.84 -32.19 67.78
C LEU A 11 39.30 -33.65 67.88
N GLY A 12 40.51 -33.93 67.37
CA GLY A 12 41.22 -35.18 67.61
C GLY A 12 42.14 -35.05 68.83
N CYS A 13 42.01 -35.98 69.77
CA CYS A 13 42.85 -36.09 70.95
C CYS A 13 44.32 -36.40 70.59
N ASN A 14 45.24 -35.85 71.40
CA ASN A 14 46.70 -36.09 71.47
C ASN A 14 47.53 -34.97 70.82
N GLY A 15 47.71 -33.88 71.59
CA GLY A 15 48.48 -32.71 71.19
C GLY A 15 49.97 -33.01 70.95
N ILE A 16 50.51 -32.49 69.85
CA ILE A 16 51.32 -31.24 69.85
C ILE A 16 51.89 -30.93 68.46
N ASP A 17 51.82 -31.83 67.45
CA ASP A 17 52.25 -31.47 66.07
C ASP A 17 51.20 -31.71 64.97
N GLY A 18 50.13 -32.47 65.24
CA GLY A 18 49.00 -32.66 64.32
C GLY A 18 48.04 -31.46 64.29
N ASN A 19 47.70 -30.89 65.45
CA ASN A 19 46.71 -29.81 65.55
C ASN A 19 47.21 -28.49 64.96
N ARG A 20 48.50 -28.17 65.09
CA ARG A 20 49.07 -26.95 64.47
C ARG A 20 49.12 -27.08 62.96
N ARG A 21 49.59 -28.20 62.42
CA ARG A 21 49.59 -28.44 60.96
C ARG A 21 48.17 -28.51 60.39
N HIS A 22 47.21 -29.05 61.14
CA HIS A 22 45.83 -29.11 60.68
C HIS A 22 45.16 -27.74 60.72
N ALA A 23 45.40 -26.94 61.76
CA ALA A 23 44.98 -25.54 61.86
C ALA A 23 45.62 -24.68 60.76
N GLU A 24 46.92 -24.80 60.53
CA GLU A 24 47.64 -24.13 59.43
C GLU A 24 47.10 -24.56 58.07
N ALA A 25 46.76 -25.85 57.88
CA ALA A 25 46.15 -26.35 56.65
C ALA A 25 44.71 -25.86 56.47
N THR A 26 43.93 -25.71 57.54
CA THR A 26 42.57 -25.14 57.46
C THR A 26 42.62 -23.63 57.22
N GLU A 27 43.54 -22.90 57.83
CA GLU A 27 43.78 -21.49 57.54
C GLU A 27 44.28 -21.28 56.09
N ALA A 28 45.18 -22.14 55.60
CA ALA A 28 45.65 -22.08 54.22
C ALA A 28 44.52 -22.39 53.22
N ALA A 29 43.65 -23.36 53.53
CA ALA A 29 42.48 -23.69 52.73
C ALA A 29 41.43 -22.55 52.75
N GLN A 30 41.20 -21.95 53.91
CA GLN A 30 40.31 -20.79 54.03
C GLN A 30 40.86 -19.58 53.28
N ALA A 31 42.17 -19.31 53.38
CA ALA A 31 42.83 -18.26 52.63
C ALA A 31 42.79 -18.52 51.12
N ALA A 32 42.88 -19.78 50.68
CA ALA A 32 42.72 -20.14 49.27
C ALA A 32 41.27 -19.95 48.79
N TRP A 33 40.29 -20.30 49.62
CA TRP A 33 38.87 -20.07 49.34
C TRP A 33 38.56 -18.57 49.25
N ASP A 34 39.05 -17.76 50.18
CA ASP A 34 38.85 -16.31 50.21
C ASP A 34 39.52 -15.63 48.99
N ARG A 35 40.69 -16.11 48.56
CA ARG A 35 41.33 -15.67 47.31
C ARG A 35 40.48 -15.99 46.09
N THR A 36 39.81 -17.15 46.08
CA THR A 36 38.94 -17.59 44.97
C THR A 36 37.65 -16.77 44.93
N LEU A 37 37.03 -16.51 46.09
CA LEU A 37 35.89 -15.60 46.22
C LEU A 37 36.25 -14.18 45.76
N ALA A 38 37.41 -13.66 46.16
CA ALA A 38 37.89 -12.35 45.72
C ALA A 38 38.20 -12.31 44.21
N ALA A 39 38.66 -13.41 43.61
CA ALA A 39 38.83 -13.52 42.17
C ALA A 39 37.48 -13.54 41.44
N ASN A 40 36.50 -14.30 41.95
CA ASN A 40 35.15 -14.35 41.39
C ASN A 40 34.45 -12.99 41.47
N ALA A 41 34.54 -12.30 42.61
CA ALA A 41 33.99 -10.95 42.76
C ALA A 41 34.65 -9.92 41.81
N ARG A 42 35.95 -10.10 41.49
CA ARG A 42 36.63 -9.28 40.47
C ARG A 42 36.16 -9.62 39.06
N ASN A 43 35.96 -10.90 38.75
CA ASN A 43 35.43 -11.34 37.47
C ASN A 43 33.99 -10.87 37.26
N GLU A 44 33.14 -10.91 38.30
CA GLU A 44 31.79 -10.36 38.27
C GLU A 44 31.79 -8.85 38.06
N ARG A 45 32.63 -8.10 38.79
CA ARG A 45 32.78 -6.65 38.55
C ARG A 45 33.30 -6.32 37.15
N ALA A 46 34.21 -7.12 36.61
CA ALA A 46 34.71 -6.97 35.25
C ALA A 46 33.64 -7.34 34.20
N ALA A 47 32.81 -8.36 34.49
CA ALA A 47 31.67 -8.74 33.65
C ALA A 47 30.57 -7.66 33.69
N ASP A 48 30.29 -7.08 34.86
CA ASP A 48 29.35 -5.97 35.02
C ASP A 48 29.88 -4.69 34.37
N ALA A 49 31.18 -4.40 34.49
CA ALA A 49 31.81 -3.30 33.78
C ALA A 49 31.77 -3.51 32.27
N ARG A 50 31.93 -4.75 31.78
CA ARG A 50 31.69 -5.11 30.37
C ARG A 50 30.23 -4.91 29.98
N ARG A 51 29.26 -5.34 30.80
CA ARG A 51 27.82 -5.12 30.57
C ARG A 51 27.43 -3.64 30.57
N ARG A 52 28.08 -2.82 31.39
CA ARG A 52 27.86 -1.36 31.47
C ARG A 52 28.62 -0.55 30.41
N SER A 53 29.69 -1.12 29.83
CA SER A 53 30.44 -0.53 28.71
C SER A 53 29.97 -1.00 27.34
N ILE A 54 29.14 -2.06 27.28
CA ILE A 54 28.11 -2.15 26.24
C ILE A 54 27.27 -0.90 26.44
N LYS A 55 27.44 0.06 25.53
CA LYS A 55 26.58 1.25 25.47
C LYS A 55 25.14 0.79 25.68
N THR A 56 24.42 1.41 26.63
CA THR A 56 22.96 1.59 26.47
C THR A 56 22.74 1.87 24.99
N PRO A 57 21.86 1.15 24.27
CA PRO A 57 21.75 1.34 22.84
C PRO A 57 21.56 2.84 22.58
N ASP A 58 22.62 3.51 22.16
CA ASP A 58 22.50 4.72 21.36
C ASP A 58 21.50 4.31 20.30
N GLU A 59 20.38 5.03 20.18
CA GLU A 59 19.40 4.93 19.11
C GLU A 59 20.03 4.24 17.91
N VAL A 60 19.86 2.92 17.81
CA VAL A 60 20.45 2.19 16.70
C VAL A 60 19.66 2.67 15.53
N ALA A 61 20.22 3.64 14.81
CA ALA A 61 19.66 4.13 13.57
C ALA A 61 19.18 2.91 12.80
N SER A 62 17.87 2.90 12.57
CA SER A 62 16.98 1.85 12.05
C SER A 62 17.32 1.43 10.62
N ARG A 63 18.60 1.13 10.35
CA ARG A 63 19.15 0.99 9.00
C ARG A 63 18.89 -0.36 8.34
N GLY A 64 18.29 -1.32 9.05
CA GLY A 64 18.08 -2.70 8.57
C GLY A 64 16.64 -3.25 8.57
N CYS A 65 15.69 -2.58 9.22
CA CYS A 65 14.31 -3.09 9.31
C CYS A 65 13.51 -2.83 8.03
N VAL A 66 12.53 -3.69 7.76
CA VAL A 66 11.56 -3.56 6.67
C VAL A 66 10.17 -3.89 7.18
N PHE A 67 9.12 -3.32 6.61
CA PHE A 67 7.74 -3.58 7.01
C PHE A 67 7.28 -4.96 6.55
N ALA A 68 7.51 -5.26 5.27
CA ALA A 68 7.18 -6.54 4.66
C ALA A 68 8.35 -7.02 3.78
N LYS A 69 8.60 -8.33 3.79
CA LYS A 69 9.57 -9.03 2.94
C LYS A 69 9.11 -10.47 2.71
N SER A 70 9.72 -11.13 1.73
CA SER A 70 9.42 -12.52 1.47
C SER A 70 9.85 -13.44 2.63
N CYS A 71 8.95 -14.35 3.01
CA CYS A 71 9.15 -15.36 4.04
C CYS A 71 10.09 -16.50 3.60
N THR A 72 10.45 -16.56 2.31
CA THR A 72 11.40 -17.54 1.78
C THR A 72 12.86 -17.10 1.95
N LEU A 73 13.08 -15.85 2.39
CA LEU A 73 14.42 -15.34 2.67
C LEU A 73 15.02 -15.99 3.92
N PRO A 74 16.35 -16.18 3.97
CA PRO A 74 17.03 -16.65 5.17
C PRO A 74 16.79 -15.73 6.38
N TYR A 75 16.91 -16.30 7.58
CA TYR A 75 16.75 -15.58 8.85
C TYR A 75 17.56 -14.28 8.88
N GLY A 76 16.91 -13.17 9.24
CA GLY A 76 17.53 -11.85 9.36
C GLY A 76 17.87 -11.18 8.03
N THR A 77 17.58 -11.82 6.89
CA THR A 77 17.92 -11.30 5.57
C THR A 77 16.73 -10.59 4.94
N ILE A 78 16.92 -9.33 4.53
CA ILE A 78 15.85 -8.51 3.90
C ILE A 78 15.89 -8.50 2.36
N ASN A 79 16.93 -9.08 1.76
CA ASN A 79 17.22 -8.99 0.33
C ASN A 79 17.49 -10.38 -0.24
N TYR A 80 17.06 -10.64 -1.47
CA TYR A 80 17.53 -11.79 -2.23
C TYR A 80 19.04 -11.70 -2.45
N ILE A 81 19.75 -12.73 -2.03
CA ILE A 81 21.20 -12.89 -2.23
C ILE A 81 21.38 -14.01 -3.25
N SER A 82 21.52 -13.64 -4.52
CA SER A 82 21.87 -14.59 -5.58
C SER A 82 23.13 -14.10 -6.30
N SER A 83 23.95 -15.03 -6.79
CA SER A 83 25.24 -14.72 -7.42
C SER A 83 25.13 -13.81 -8.65
N GLY A 84 23.94 -13.71 -9.26
CA GLY A 84 23.62 -12.80 -10.37
C GLY A 84 22.68 -11.64 -9.98
N GLY A 85 22.36 -11.46 -8.69
CA GLY A 85 21.42 -10.45 -8.23
C GLY A 85 20.00 -10.60 -8.78
N ALA A 86 19.62 -11.78 -9.26
CA ALA A 86 18.27 -12.08 -9.74
C ALA A 86 17.30 -12.08 -8.55
N ILE A 87 16.18 -11.40 -8.73
CA ILE A 87 15.03 -11.40 -7.82
C ILE A 87 13.95 -12.25 -8.51
N PRO A 88 13.43 -13.30 -7.85
CA PRO A 88 12.37 -14.13 -8.42
C PRO A 88 11.05 -13.37 -8.51
N THR A 89 10.15 -13.85 -9.37
CA THR A 89 8.74 -13.45 -9.34
C THR A 89 8.01 -14.35 -8.35
N ASP A 90 7.47 -13.75 -7.30
CA ASP A 90 6.86 -14.48 -6.19
C ASP A 90 5.36 -14.16 -6.08
N PRO A 91 4.52 -15.09 -5.60
CA PRO A 91 3.15 -14.76 -5.24
C PRO A 91 3.13 -13.85 -4.00
N VAL A 92 2.13 -12.97 -3.92
CA VAL A 92 1.96 -12.06 -2.77
C VAL A 92 1.90 -12.78 -1.42
N SER A 93 1.42 -14.04 -1.40
CA SER A 93 1.34 -14.88 -0.20
C SER A 93 2.70 -15.20 0.44
N GLN A 94 3.81 -15.03 -0.28
CA GLN A 94 5.14 -15.14 0.33
C GLN A 94 5.51 -13.91 1.17
N TYR A 95 4.83 -12.78 1.01
CA TYR A 95 5.12 -11.55 1.75
C TYR A 95 4.18 -11.33 2.94
N GLY A 96 3.02 -12.00 2.93
CA GLY A 96 1.99 -11.79 3.93
C GLY A 96 0.64 -12.38 3.56
N GLU A 97 -0.29 -12.30 4.51
CA GLU A 97 -1.70 -12.61 4.27
C GLU A 97 -2.36 -11.43 3.55
N PHE A 98 -2.96 -11.71 2.40
CA PHE A 98 -3.52 -10.69 1.52
C PHE A 98 -5.05 -10.76 1.48
N ALA A 99 -5.70 -9.60 1.57
CA ALA A 99 -7.14 -9.46 1.43
C ALA A 99 -7.51 -8.29 0.52
N LEU A 100 -8.65 -8.42 -0.15
CA LEU A 100 -9.26 -7.35 -0.92
C LEU A 100 -10.59 -6.99 -0.31
N LEU A 101 -10.77 -5.69 -0.10
CA LEU A 101 -12.03 -5.09 0.26
C LEU A 101 -12.50 -4.16 -0.87
N GLY A 102 -13.81 -4.00 -0.99
CA GLY A 102 -14.38 -2.97 -1.83
C GLY A 102 -15.79 -2.60 -1.41
N GLY A 103 -16.24 -1.45 -1.87
CA GLY A 103 -17.60 -0.97 -1.62
C GLY A 103 -18.23 -0.43 -2.90
N ARG A 104 -19.55 -0.38 -2.94
CA ARG A 104 -20.34 0.11 -4.09
C ARG A 104 -21.16 1.34 -3.76
N GLU A 105 -21.63 1.43 -2.52
CA GLU A 105 -22.57 2.46 -2.06
C GLU A 105 -21.95 3.22 -0.91
N THR A 106 -22.44 4.43 -0.69
CA THR A 106 -22.09 5.25 0.46
C THR A 106 -23.13 5.12 1.57
N ASP A 107 -22.68 5.23 2.81
CA ASP A 107 -23.53 5.41 3.97
C ASP A 107 -24.20 6.79 3.97
N ALA A 108 -25.06 7.04 4.96
CA ALA A 108 -25.75 8.31 5.12
C ALA A 108 -24.81 9.51 5.35
N GLN A 109 -23.54 9.25 5.68
CA GLN A 109 -22.49 10.24 5.90
C GLN A 109 -21.55 10.36 4.70
N GLY A 110 -21.85 9.72 3.57
CA GLY A 110 -21.08 9.78 2.34
C GLY A 110 -19.82 8.91 2.32
N ASN A 111 -19.61 8.03 3.31
CA ASN A 111 -18.45 7.13 3.35
C ASN A 111 -18.80 5.79 2.71
N ILE A 112 -17.84 5.14 2.07
CA ILE A 112 -18.03 3.84 1.40
C ILE A 112 -17.74 2.72 2.40
N PRO A 113 -18.74 1.90 2.81
CA PRO A 113 -18.50 0.73 3.62
C PRO A 113 -17.75 -0.33 2.84
N LEU A 114 -16.57 -0.70 3.35
CA LEU A 114 -15.73 -1.69 2.72
C LEU A 114 -16.20 -3.10 3.12
N LYS A 115 -16.50 -3.92 2.11
CA LYS A 115 -16.91 -5.32 2.26
C LYS A 115 -15.86 -6.24 1.63
N LYS A 116 -15.77 -7.47 2.12
CA LYS A 116 -14.74 -8.43 1.72
C LYS A 116 -15.00 -8.98 0.32
N ILE A 117 -14.04 -8.78 -0.59
CA ILE A 117 -14.00 -9.37 -1.93
C ILE A 117 -13.29 -10.73 -1.87
N SER A 118 -12.11 -10.77 -1.24
CA SER A 118 -11.31 -12.00 -1.12
C SER A 118 -10.33 -11.96 0.05
N GLY A 119 -9.73 -13.10 0.37
CA GLY A 119 -8.75 -13.24 1.44
C GLY A 119 -9.37 -13.42 2.82
N SER A 120 -8.51 -13.62 3.82
CA SER A 120 -8.90 -13.70 5.22
C SER A 120 -8.71 -12.34 5.88
N VAL A 121 -9.72 -11.87 6.60
CA VAL A 121 -9.64 -10.62 7.38
C VAL A 121 -9.91 -10.99 8.83
N PRO A 122 -8.98 -10.71 9.77
CA PRO A 122 -9.18 -11.00 11.19
C PRO A 122 -10.42 -10.28 11.73
N SER A 123 -11.25 -10.98 12.51
CA SER A 123 -12.43 -10.37 13.15
C SER A 123 -12.06 -9.23 14.10
N SER A 124 -10.86 -9.29 14.69
CA SER A 124 -10.29 -8.24 15.54
C SER A 124 -10.10 -6.90 14.82
N LEU A 125 -10.00 -6.90 13.49
CA LEU A 125 -9.91 -5.66 12.71
C LEU A 125 -11.18 -4.81 12.84
N GLY A 126 -12.34 -5.38 13.15
CA GLY A 126 -13.59 -4.62 13.17
C GLY A 126 -14.04 -4.22 11.76
N THR A 127 -14.39 -2.94 11.57
CA THR A 127 -14.94 -2.44 10.29
C THR A 127 -14.15 -1.25 9.75
N LEU A 128 -14.13 -1.14 8.43
CA LEU A 128 -13.46 -0.07 7.69
C LEU A 128 -14.44 0.62 6.73
N LEU A 129 -14.34 1.95 6.68
CA LEU A 129 -15.06 2.81 5.75
C LEU A 129 -14.03 3.67 5.02
N LEU A 130 -14.24 3.93 3.73
CA LEU A 130 -13.46 4.92 2.98
C LEU A 130 -14.22 6.25 2.98
N GLY A 131 -13.66 7.29 3.58
CA GLY A 131 -14.24 8.62 3.70
C GLY A 131 -13.54 9.65 2.81
N GLY A 132 -14.13 10.85 2.68
CA GLY A 132 -13.54 11.97 1.92
C GLY A 132 -13.55 11.80 0.38
N VAL A 133 -13.99 10.63 -0.09
CA VAL A 133 -14.73 10.45 -1.34
C VAL A 133 -16.00 11.31 -1.26
N ALA A 134 -15.89 12.59 -1.62
CA ALA A 134 -17.06 13.47 -1.68
C ALA A 134 -18.11 12.77 -2.55
N THR A 135 -19.22 12.37 -1.97
CA THR A 135 -20.46 12.15 -2.71
C THR A 135 -21.33 13.32 -2.30
N GLY A 136 -21.68 14.15 -3.27
CA GLY A 136 -22.51 15.32 -3.03
C GLY A 136 -23.72 14.93 -2.19
N THR A 137 -23.89 15.63 -1.08
CA THR A 137 -25.08 15.61 -0.24
C THR A 137 -26.32 15.46 -1.09
N ALA A 138 -27.14 14.44 -0.79
CA ALA A 138 -28.50 14.34 -1.25
C ALA A 138 -29.27 15.58 -0.77
N GLY A 139 -29.26 16.65 -1.56
CA GLY A 139 -30.33 17.63 -1.57
C GLY A 139 -31.59 16.87 -2.00
N GLY A 140 -32.55 16.78 -1.10
CA GLY A 140 -33.72 15.91 -1.22
C GLY A 140 -34.42 16.04 -2.57
N VAL A 141 -34.43 14.93 -3.31
CA VAL A 141 -35.60 14.57 -4.11
C VAL A 141 -36.16 13.32 -3.44
N SER A 142 -37.08 13.57 -2.51
CA SER A 142 -38.14 12.65 -2.23
C SER A 142 -38.78 12.31 -3.57
N CYS A 143 -38.50 11.12 -4.11
CA CYS A 143 -39.36 10.51 -5.10
C CYS A 143 -40.66 10.16 -4.37
N GLY A 144 -41.50 11.19 -4.20
CA GLY A 144 -42.91 11.02 -3.90
C GLY A 144 -43.50 10.18 -5.01
N GLY A 145 -43.67 8.89 -4.71
CA GLY A 145 -44.51 7.93 -5.44
C GLY A 145 -44.30 7.86 -6.95
N LEU A 146 -43.44 6.95 -7.41
CA LEU A 146 -43.78 6.13 -8.59
C LEU A 146 -42.92 4.86 -8.64
N CYS A 147 -43.32 3.87 -7.85
CA CYS A 147 -42.98 2.48 -8.14
C CYS A 147 -43.83 2.06 -9.36
N THR A 148 -43.25 2.06 -10.55
CA THR A 148 -43.78 1.27 -11.67
C THR A 148 -42.66 0.45 -12.27
N ALA A 149 -42.86 -0.85 -12.20
CA ALA A 149 -42.04 -1.88 -12.79
C ALA A 149 -41.84 -1.67 -14.30
N GLY A 150 -40.65 -2.06 -14.77
CA GLY A 150 -40.44 -2.51 -16.15
C GLY A 150 -39.74 -1.54 -17.08
N ALA A 151 -38.46 -1.81 -17.33
CA ALA A 151 -37.90 -1.87 -18.68
C ALA A 151 -36.51 -2.52 -18.65
N VAL A 152 -36.50 -3.85 -18.70
CA VAL A 152 -35.37 -4.64 -19.20
C VAL A 152 -35.20 -4.33 -20.69
N ALA A 153 -34.03 -3.85 -21.10
CA ALA A 153 -33.62 -3.82 -22.49
C ALA A 153 -32.39 -4.72 -22.67
N SER A 154 -32.60 -5.73 -23.52
CA SER A 154 -31.79 -6.90 -23.80
C SER A 154 -30.38 -6.61 -24.30
N GLY A 155 -29.40 -7.28 -23.69
CA GLY A 155 -28.08 -7.56 -24.23
C GLY A 155 -27.57 -8.84 -23.58
N THR A 156 -27.84 -9.99 -24.19
CA THR A 156 -27.38 -11.30 -23.71
C THR A 156 -25.87 -11.44 -23.89
N THR A 157 -25.12 -11.04 -22.87
CA THR A 157 -23.82 -11.65 -22.55
C THR A 157 -23.98 -12.40 -21.25
N THR A 158 -23.95 -13.73 -21.32
CA THR A 158 -23.86 -14.63 -20.17
C THR A 158 -22.49 -14.51 -19.49
N GLY A 159 -22.28 -13.37 -18.85
CA GLY A 159 -21.17 -13.10 -17.94
C GLY A 159 -21.74 -12.32 -16.77
N VAL A 160 -21.52 -12.80 -15.55
CA VAL A 160 -21.94 -12.13 -14.32
C VAL A 160 -21.17 -10.81 -14.25
N ALA A 161 -21.77 -9.71 -14.71
CA ALA A 161 -21.14 -8.40 -14.62
C ALA A 161 -21.08 -8.02 -13.14
N ALA A 162 -19.91 -8.19 -12.53
CA ALA A 162 -19.65 -7.68 -11.20
C ALA A 162 -19.76 -6.15 -11.26
N GLY A 163 -20.82 -5.59 -10.69
CA GLY A 163 -21.09 -4.15 -10.76
C GLY A 163 -19.91 -3.30 -10.24
N THR A 164 -19.72 -2.14 -10.84
CA THR A 164 -18.66 -1.15 -10.57
C THR A 164 -18.50 -0.89 -9.08
N LEU A 165 -17.25 -0.92 -8.61
CA LEU A 165 -16.87 -0.59 -7.24
C LEU A 165 -16.61 0.90 -7.13
N ALA A 166 -17.11 1.52 -6.07
CA ALA A 166 -16.86 2.91 -5.71
C ALA A 166 -15.51 3.09 -4.97
N GLY A 167 -14.88 2.00 -4.54
CA GLY A 167 -13.54 2.00 -3.95
C GLY A 167 -13.02 0.59 -3.73
N VAL A 168 -11.72 0.41 -3.93
CA VAL A 168 -11.02 -0.87 -3.68
C VAL A 168 -9.86 -0.61 -2.72
N VAL A 169 -9.79 -1.42 -1.67
CA VAL A 169 -8.68 -1.38 -0.70
C VAL A 169 -8.05 -2.76 -0.63
N ALA A 170 -6.76 -2.82 -0.88
CA ALA A 170 -5.95 -4.02 -0.69
C ALA A 170 -5.27 -3.96 0.69
N LEU A 171 -5.29 -5.07 1.42
CA LEU A 171 -4.70 -5.21 2.74
C LEU A 171 -3.66 -6.32 2.71
N LEU A 172 -2.50 -6.08 3.31
CA LEU A 172 -1.45 -7.08 3.48
C LEU A 172 -0.94 -7.07 4.93
N TRP A 173 -1.15 -8.18 5.63
CA TRP A 173 -0.51 -8.44 6.92
C TRP A 173 0.84 -9.09 6.67
N PRO A 174 1.97 -8.45 7.04
CA PRO A 174 3.29 -9.02 6.80
C PRO A 174 3.44 -10.38 7.48
N SER A 175 4.15 -11.30 6.85
CA SER A 175 4.44 -12.60 7.47
C SER A 175 5.16 -12.42 8.81
N SER A 176 4.73 -13.15 9.84
CA SER A 176 5.43 -13.18 11.12
C SER A 176 6.68 -14.07 11.01
N LEU A 177 7.86 -13.47 10.95
CA LEU A 177 9.12 -14.18 10.71
C LEU A 177 9.95 -14.39 11.98
N GLY A 178 9.69 -13.63 13.05
CA GLY A 178 10.41 -13.72 14.32
C GLY A 178 11.92 -13.47 14.22
N ASP A 179 12.38 -12.81 13.15
CA ASP A 179 13.78 -12.72 12.78
C ASP A 179 14.43 -11.35 12.98
N SER A 180 13.77 -10.47 13.75
CA SER A 180 14.18 -9.10 14.08
C SER A 180 14.45 -8.19 12.87
N SER A 181 14.13 -8.64 11.65
CA SER A 181 14.30 -7.85 10.44
C SER A 181 13.07 -7.02 10.09
N LEU A 182 11.96 -7.25 10.79
CA LEU A 182 10.74 -6.46 10.67
C LEU A 182 10.74 -5.31 11.65
N TYR A 183 10.07 -4.20 11.31
CA TYR A 183 9.82 -3.14 12.28
C TYR A 183 8.97 -3.67 13.44
N THR A 184 9.23 -3.17 14.64
CA THR A 184 8.30 -3.33 15.77
C THR A 184 7.18 -2.31 15.68
N GLU A 185 6.08 -2.56 16.39
CA GLU A 185 4.94 -1.63 16.42
C GLU A 185 5.35 -0.26 16.99
N GLU A 186 6.16 -0.25 18.05
CA GLU A 186 6.66 0.96 18.68
C GLU A 186 7.54 1.78 17.74
N GLN A 187 8.33 1.10 16.88
CA GLN A 187 9.11 1.76 15.86
C GLN A 187 8.20 2.45 14.84
N LEU A 188 7.19 1.74 14.32
CA LEU A 188 6.26 2.30 13.33
C LEU A 188 5.48 3.50 13.87
N GLN A 189 5.13 3.54 15.16
CA GLN A 189 4.46 4.69 15.78
C GLN A 189 5.29 5.99 15.75
N THR A 190 6.61 5.90 15.59
CA THR A 190 7.50 7.08 15.56
C THR A 190 7.95 7.47 14.15
N LEU A 191 7.71 6.61 13.17
CA LEU A 191 8.18 6.80 11.81
C LEU A 191 7.15 7.58 10.99
N LYS A 192 7.66 8.48 10.13
CA LYS A 192 6.87 9.11 9.06
C LYS A 192 6.82 8.25 7.81
N GLU A 193 7.90 7.51 7.56
CA GLU A 193 8.03 6.60 6.44
C GLU A 193 8.70 5.31 6.92
N GLY A 194 8.27 4.18 6.35
CA GLY A 194 8.80 2.86 6.66
C GLY A 194 9.32 2.21 5.39
N ARG A 195 10.46 1.53 5.52
CA ARG A 195 11.02 0.74 4.40
C ARG A 195 10.16 -0.50 4.17
N THR A 196 9.83 -0.84 2.92
CA THR A 196 9.15 -2.10 2.54
C THR A 196 9.89 -2.77 1.38
N ARG A 197 9.81 -4.10 1.27
CA ARG A 197 10.32 -4.87 0.11
C ARG A 197 9.28 -5.16 -0.95
N ILE A 198 8.05 -4.69 -0.74
CA ILE A 198 6.91 -4.91 -1.62
C ILE A 198 6.12 -3.60 -1.77
N ARG A 199 5.74 -3.30 -3.01
CA ARG A 199 4.78 -2.24 -3.38
C ARG A 199 3.73 -2.90 -4.27
N LEU A 200 2.45 -2.79 -3.91
CA LEU A 200 1.32 -3.40 -4.59
C LEU A 200 0.48 -2.34 -5.27
N HIS A 201 -0.12 -2.73 -6.39
CA HIS A 201 -1.12 -1.98 -7.09
C HIS A 201 -2.34 -2.84 -7.36
N VAL A 202 -3.52 -2.26 -7.19
CA VAL A 202 -4.80 -2.87 -7.52
C VAL A 202 -5.67 -1.81 -8.17
N GLU A 203 -6.40 -2.19 -9.22
CA GLU A 203 -7.39 -1.34 -9.87
C GLU A 203 -8.55 -2.18 -10.41
N GLN A 204 -9.73 -1.57 -10.53
CA GLN A 204 -10.82 -2.15 -11.31
C GLN A 204 -10.72 -1.66 -12.75
N GLN A 205 -10.73 -2.59 -13.70
CA GLN A 205 -10.77 -2.30 -15.12
C GLN A 205 -12.19 -1.92 -15.56
N ALA A 206 -12.30 -1.28 -16.73
CA ALA A 206 -13.58 -0.84 -17.30
C ALA A 206 -14.59 -1.99 -17.55
N ASP A 207 -14.12 -3.24 -17.65
CA ASP A 207 -14.97 -4.42 -17.77
C ASP A 207 -15.47 -4.98 -16.43
N GLY A 208 -15.15 -4.30 -15.32
CA GLY A 208 -15.49 -4.68 -13.95
C GLY A 208 -14.53 -5.69 -13.33
N THR A 209 -13.54 -6.20 -14.06
CA THR A 209 -12.53 -7.12 -13.53
C THR A 209 -11.49 -6.38 -12.69
N LEU A 210 -10.86 -7.08 -11.75
CA LEU A 210 -9.79 -6.52 -10.95
C LEU A 210 -8.43 -6.87 -11.56
N LYS A 211 -7.57 -5.86 -11.75
CA LYS A 211 -6.14 -6.01 -12.04
C LYS A 211 -5.36 -5.83 -10.75
N GLY A 212 -4.34 -6.65 -10.52
CA GLY A 212 -3.44 -6.46 -9.39
C GLY A 212 -2.07 -7.08 -9.65
N TYR A 213 -1.03 -6.37 -9.24
CA TYR A 213 0.37 -6.80 -9.34
C TYR A 213 1.20 -6.03 -8.30
N GLY A 214 2.45 -6.42 -8.11
CA GLY A 214 3.37 -5.67 -7.27
C GLY A 214 4.79 -5.72 -7.77
N TYR A 215 5.63 -4.86 -7.20
CA TYR A 215 7.06 -4.83 -7.45
C TYR A 215 7.84 -5.09 -6.16
N ASN A 216 8.95 -5.81 -6.30
CA ASN A 216 9.97 -5.88 -5.28
C ASN A 216 10.86 -4.63 -5.32
N THR A 217 11.08 -3.99 -4.18
CA THR A 217 11.79 -2.70 -4.10
C THR A 217 13.30 -2.83 -3.90
N GLN A 218 13.85 -4.04 -3.70
CA GLN A 218 15.25 -4.25 -3.30
C GLN A 218 16.27 -3.52 -4.18
N LYS A 219 16.01 -3.42 -5.49
CA LYS A 219 16.91 -2.76 -6.46
C LYS A 219 16.58 -1.28 -6.69
N ARG A 220 15.49 -0.76 -6.13
CA ARG A 220 14.95 0.59 -6.33
C ARG A 220 14.77 1.28 -4.98
N ARG A 221 15.82 1.97 -4.53
CA ARG A 221 15.80 2.69 -3.24
C ARG A 221 14.79 3.83 -3.21
N ASP A 222 14.50 4.40 -4.37
CA ASP A 222 13.41 5.35 -4.59
C ASP A 222 12.02 4.77 -4.30
N TRP A 223 11.86 3.44 -4.35
CA TRP A 223 10.56 2.78 -4.10
C TRP A 223 10.43 2.16 -2.71
N GLU A 224 11.54 2.07 -1.96
CA GLU A 224 11.57 1.29 -0.73
C GLU A 224 10.89 1.99 0.45
N MET A 225 10.79 3.32 0.44
CA MET A 225 10.17 4.10 1.52
C MET A 225 8.73 4.43 1.16
N ILE A 226 7.81 4.20 2.10
CA ILE A 226 6.38 4.57 1.98
C ILE A 226 5.89 5.27 3.23
N PRO A 227 4.88 6.13 3.13
CA PRO A 227 4.36 6.85 4.29
C PRO A 227 3.75 5.90 5.32
N VAL A 228 3.97 6.24 6.59
CA VAL A 228 3.36 5.59 7.74
C VAL A 228 2.24 6.48 8.24
N VAL A 229 1.01 5.96 8.19
CA VAL A 229 -0.21 6.67 8.56
C VAL A 229 -0.77 6.07 9.85
N GLN A 230 -1.15 6.94 10.77
CA GLN A 230 -1.71 6.57 12.06
C GLN A 230 -3.17 6.96 12.14
N PHE A 231 -3.95 6.15 12.85
CA PHE A 231 -5.31 6.52 13.21
C PHE A 231 -5.32 7.55 14.33
N VAL A 232 -6.10 8.61 14.13
CA VAL A 232 -6.35 9.66 15.12
C VAL A 232 -7.81 9.60 15.56
N ALA A 233 -8.03 9.69 16.87
CA ALA A 233 -9.36 9.66 17.44
C ALA A 233 -10.13 10.93 17.05
N GLN A 234 -11.27 10.76 16.38
CA GLN A 234 -12.23 11.81 16.07
C GLN A 234 -13.61 11.39 16.58
N GLY A 235 -13.92 11.80 17.82
CA GLY A 235 -15.15 11.39 18.50
C GLY A 235 -15.15 9.90 18.81
N SER A 236 -16.14 9.16 18.29
CA SER A 236 -16.27 7.70 18.45
C SER A 236 -15.58 6.89 17.34
N ARG A 237 -14.92 7.56 16.39
CA ARG A 237 -14.29 6.95 15.21
C ARG A 237 -12.79 7.20 15.24
N GLN A 238 -12.05 6.32 14.59
CA GLN A 238 -10.63 6.46 14.37
C GLN A 238 -10.41 6.79 12.89
N VAL A 239 -9.73 7.89 12.58
CA VAL A 239 -9.58 8.38 11.21
C VAL A 239 -8.10 8.44 10.85
N ALA A 240 -7.73 7.81 9.76
CA ALA A 240 -6.42 7.88 9.14
C ALA A 240 -6.53 8.71 7.86
N ASP A 241 -5.76 9.79 7.78
CA ASP A 241 -5.67 10.63 6.59
C ASP A 241 -4.66 10.02 5.62
N LEU A 242 -5.12 9.66 4.43
CA LEU A 242 -4.30 9.03 3.40
C LEU A 242 -3.79 10.06 2.37
N GLY A 243 -4.04 11.35 2.59
CA GLY A 243 -3.75 12.39 1.62
C GLY A 243 -4.85 12.54 0.57
N ASP A 244 -4.76 13.61 -0.23
CA ASP A 244 -5.65 13.90 -1.36
C ASP A 244 -7.15 13.91 -1.01
N GLY A 245 -7.47 14.24 0.25
CA GLY A 245 -8.82 14.25 0.77
C GLY A 245 -9.42 12.85 0.98
N VAL A 246 -8.66 11.78 0.80
CA VAL A 246 -9.10 10.40 1.07
C VAL A 246 -8.76 10.04 2.51
N THR A 247 -9.75 9.51 3.24
CA THR A 247 -9.57 9.06 4.62
C THR A 247 -9.99 7.61 4.78
N LEU A 248 -9.31 6.88 5.65
CA LEU A 248 -9.76 5.57 6.11
C LEU A 248 -10.32 5.74 7.52
N ILE A 249 -11.56 5.32 7.71
CA ILE A 249 -12.25 5.39 8.99
C ILE A 249 -12.35 3.98 9.54
N TRP A 250 -11.78 3.77 10.71
CA TRP A 250 -11.78 2.50 11.41
C TRP A 250 -12.70 2.56 12.62
N THR A 251 -13.49 1.50 12.78
CA THR A 251 -14.26 1.25 13.99
C THR A 251 -13.81 -0.09 14.58
N PRO A 252 -13.19 -0.07 15.78
CA PRO A 252 -12.70 -1.29 16.42
C PRO A 252 -13.83 -2.29 16.67
N ALA A 253 -13.50 -3.58 16.67
CA ALA A 253 -14.44 -4.62 17.08
C ALA A 253 -14.80 -4.44 18.56
N ALA A 254 -16.09 -4.26 18.87
CA ALA A 254 -16.55 -4.10 20.25
C ALA A 254 -16.28 -5.34 21.12
N ASP A 255 -16.31 -6.53 20.50
CA ASP A 255 -15.89 -7.80 21.11
C ASP A 255 -15.22 -8.68 20.02
N PRO A 256 -13.88 -8.78 19.98
CA PRO A 256 -13.17 -9.56 18.96
C PRO A 256 -13.57 -11.05 18.91
N SER A 257 -14.11 -11.59 20.01
CA SER A 257 -14.51 -13.00 20.14
C SER A 257 -15.93 -13.28 19.63
N ASN A 258 -16.77 -12.25 19.52
CA ASN A 258 -18.19 -12.35 19.15
C ASN A 258 -18.59 -11.42 17.99
N THR A 259 -17.63 -10.73 17.36
CA THR A 259 -17.89 -9.85 16.21
C THR A 259 -17.93 -10.67 14.92
N LEU A 260 -19.06 -10.59 14.21
CA LEU A 260 -19.16 -10.97 12.80
C LEU A 260 -18.24 -10.01 12.03
N GLY A 261 -17.04 -10.47 11.65
CA GLY A 261 -16.05 -9.66 10.93
C GLY A 261 -16.57 -9.05 9.62
N ILE A 262 -15.71 -8.38 8.86
CA ILE A 262 -16.13 -7.66 7.64
C ILE A 262 -16.97 -8.57 6.71
N PRO A 263 -18.23 -8.17 6.39
CA PRO A 263 -19.14 -9.01 5.61
C PRO A 263 -18.64 -9.16 4.18
N ALA A 264 -19.02 -10.26 3.52
CA ALA A 264 -18.71 -10.47 2.11
C ALA A 264 -19.43 -9.44 1.22
N LEU A 265 -18.80 -9.05 0.12
CA LEU A 265 -19.41 -8.20 -0.89
C LEU A 265 -20.29 -9.06 -1.80
N GLU A 266 -21.58 -8.72 -1.87
CA GLU A 266 -22.54 -9.41 -2.75
C GLU A 266 -22.14 -9.26 -4.22
N SER A 267 -22.06 -10.38 -4.95
CA SER A 267 -21.59 -10.41 -6.34
C SER A 267 -20.22 -9.73 -6.53
N ALA A 268 -19.29 -10.01 -5.62
CA ALA A 268 -17.92 -9.50 -5.71
C ALA A 268 -17.24 -9.92 -7.04
N PRO A 269 -16.41 -9.05 -7.65
CA PRO A 269 -15.60 -9.44 -8.80
C PRO A 269 -14.60 -10.53 -8.40
N LYS A 270 -14.16 -11.31 -9.40
CA LYS A 270 -13.12 -12.31 -9.18
C LYS A 270 -11.81 -11.61 -8.81
N ALA A 271 -11.24 -11.98 -7.68
CA ALA A 271 -9.96 -11.46 -7.23
C ALA A 271 -8.81 -11.89 -8.18
N PRO A 272 -7.87 -10.99 -8.49
CA PRO A 272 -6.72 -11.30 -9.31
C PRO A 272 -5.71 -12.14 -8.52
N GLN A 273 -4.94 -12.95 -9.24
CA GLN A 273 -3.73 -13.54 -8.67
C GLN A 273 -2.60 -12.51 -8.73
N ILE A 274 -2.14 -12.06 -7.57
CA ILE A 274 -1.11 -11.02 -7.48
C ILE A 274 0.27 -11.66 -7.43
N TRP A 275 1.11 -11.22 -8.38
CA TRP A 275 2.53 -11.57 -8.47
C TRP A 275 3.38 -10.34 -8.17
N ILE A 276 4.49 -10.58 -7.48
CA ILE A 276 5.48 -9.58 -7.10
C ILE A 276 6.67 -9.74 -8.03
N TYR A 277 6.84 -8.77 -8.90
CA TYR A 277 7.81 -8.81 -9.97
C TYR A 277 9.12 -8.12 -9.57
N PRO A 278 10.26 -8.57 -10.12
CA PRO A 278 11.47 -7.78 -10.09
C PRO A 278 11.30 -6.48 -10.90
N PRO A 279 11.95 -5.37 -10.54
CA PRO A 279 11.86 -4.11 -11.26
C PRO A 279 12.72 -4.18 -12.54
N THR A 280 12.26 -4.91 -13.56
CA THR A 280 12.95 -5.13 -14.84
C THR A 280 12.02 -4.90 -16.03
N GLU A 281 12.58 -4.54 -17.18
CA GLU A 281 11.78 -4.35 -18.40
C GLU A 281 11.03 -5.63 -18.84
N GLN A 282 11.56 -6.80 -18.49
CA GLN A 282 10.88 -8.07 -18.73
C GLN A 282 9.57 -8.18 -17.94
N ALA A 283 9.57 -7.72 -16.68
CA ALA A 283 8.36 -7.66 -15.87
C ALA A 283 7.34 -6.68 -16.44
N ASP A 284 7.79 -5.52 -16.92
CA ASP A 284 6.92 -4.48 -17.46
C ASP A 284 6.15 -4.96 -18.70
N ASN A 285 6.82 -5.75 -19.56
CA ASN A 285 6.18 -6.38 -20.71
C ASN A 285 5.12 -7.43 -20.32
N ILE A 286 5.27 -8.09 -19.17
CA ILE A 286 4.33 -9.10 -18.65
C ILE A 286 3.11 -8.43 -18.01
N ILE A 287 3.31 -7.35 -17.24
CA ILE A 287 2.24 -6.65 -16.51
C ILE A 287 1.30 -5.90 -17.47
N VAL A 288 1.81 -5.53 -18.66
CA VAL A 288 1.11 -4.77 -19.70
C VAL A 288 0.64 -3.41 -19.17
N SER A 289 1.41 -2.36 -19.50
CA SER A 289 1.21 -0.98 -18.97
C SER A 289 1.17 -0.94 -17.44
N PRO A 290 2.32 -1.22 -16.80
CA PRO A 290 2.42 -1.04 -15.37
C PRO A 290 2.34 0.44 -15.03
N ILE A 291 1.56 0.72 -13.99
CA ILE A 291 1.73 1.88 -13.12
C ILE A 291 2.88 1.51 -12.19
N TYR A 292 3.76 2.45 -11.91
CA TYR A 292 4.94 2.20 -11.07
C TYR A 292 4.69 2.68 -9.64
N PRO A 293 5.47 2.17 -8.65
CA PRO A 293 5.25 2.48 -7.24
C PRO A 293 5.32 3.95 -6.86
N ASP A 294 6.02 4.75 -7.65
CA ASP A 294 6.00 6.20 -7.49
C ASP A 294 4.58 6.75 -7.54
N ALA A 295 3.66 6.20 -8.35
CA ALA A 295 2.27 6.63 -8.47
C ALA A 295 1.26 5.81 -7.63
N TYR A 296 1.73 5.01 -6.67
CA TYR A 296 0.84 4.19 -5.84
C TYR A 296 0.33 4.97 -4.63
N ASN A 297 -0.96 4.80 -4.33
CA ASN A 297 -1.56 5.25 -3.07
C ASN A 297 -1.49 4.13 -2.04
N ASP A 298 -0.28 3.88 -1.54
CA ASP A 298 -0.01 2.81 -0.58
C ASP A 298 0.72 3.28 0.68
N PHE A 299 0.34 2.68 1.81
CA PHE A 299 0.69 3.18 3.14
C PHE A 299 0.96 2.04 4.10
N ILE A 300 1.79 2.29 5.11
CA ILE A 300 1.83 1.47 6.32
C ILE A 300 0.82 2.05 7.29
N LEU A 301 -0.21 1.29 7.59
CA LEU A 301 -1.28 1.70 8.49
C LEU A 301 -1.00 1.18 9.90
N VAL A 302 -0.88 2.11 10.85
CA VAL A 302 -0.59 1.84 12.27
C VAL A 302 -1.83 2.12 13.10
N PHE A 303 -2.28 1.12 13.85
CA PHE A 303 -3.42 1.21 14.74
C PHE A 303 -3.01 1.80 16.09
N PRO A 304 -3.96 2.37 16.86
CA PRO A 304 -3.67 2.83 18.21
C PRO A 304 -3.09 1.72 19.07
N ALA A 305 -2.14 2.08 19.94
CA ALA A 305 -1.61 1.19 20.95
C ALA A 305 -2.76 0.57 21.77
N ASP A 306 -2.61 -0.70 22.15
CA ASP A 306 -3.61 -1.50 22.88
C ASP A 306 -4.88 -1.90 22.11
N SER A 307 -4.98 -1.57 20.82
CA SER A 307 -6.09 -2.06 19.97
C SER A 307 -6.08 -3.57 19.74
N GLY A 308 -4.92 -4.22 19.91
CA GLY A 308 -4.71 -5.62 19.56
C GLY A 308 -4.70 -5.90 18.05
N VAL A 309 -4.69 -4.85 17.22
CA VAL A 309 -4.63 -4.95 15.77
C VAL A 309 -3.21 -4.61 15.30
N GLN A 310 -2.59 -5.56 14.60
CA GLN A 310 -1.23 -5.36 14.08
C GLN A 310 -1.23 -4.33 12.93
N PRO A 311 -0.16 -3.53 12.80
CA PRO A 311 0.07 -2.70 11.63
C PRO A 311 0.01 -3.52 10.34
N LEU A 312 -0.55 -2.93 9.28
CA LEU A 312 -0.72 -3.61 8.00
C LEU A 312 -0.42 -2.66 6.84
N TYR A 313 -0.02 -3.22 5.71
CA TYR A 313 0.20 -2.46 4.49
C TYR A 313 -1.11 -2.34 3.71
N ILE A 314 -1.45 -1.14 3.27
CA ILE A 314 -2.67 -0.87 2.50
C ILE A 314 -2.33 -0.29 1.13
N VAL A 315 -3.19 -0.60 0.14
CA VAL A 315 -3.27 0.13 -1.13
C VAL A 315 -4.69 0.61 -1.28
N VAL A 316 -4.86 1.89 -1.60
CA VAL A 316 -6.18 2.47 -1.87
C VAL A 316 -6.27 2.84 -3.34
N SER A 317 -7.12 2.11 -4.06
CA SER A 317 -7.50 2.46 -5.41
C SER A 317 -8.82 3.21 -5.35
N ALA A 318 -8.69 4.54 -5.25
CA ALA A 318 -9.80 5.46 -5.25
C ALA A 318 -9.63 6.49 -6.37
N ARG A 319 -9.95 6.12 -7.62
CA ARG A 319 -10.17 7.12 -8.70
C ARG A 319 -11.54 7.81 -8.54
N HIS A 320 -11.91 8.12 -7.29
CA HIS A 320 -13.32 8.28 -6.89
C HIS A 320 -13.58 9.51 -6.01
N SER A 321 -12.74 10.55 -6.07
CA SER A 321 -13.21 11.86 -5.62
C SER A 321 -14.31 12.33 -6.59
N THR A 322 -15.49 12.69 -6.11
CA THR A 322 -16.39 13.48 -6.96
C THR A 322 -15.76 14.86 -7.12
N GLY A 323 -15.74 15.39 -8.35
CA GLY A 323 -15.23 16.73 -8.59
C GLY A 323 -15.89 17.36 -9.80
N ALA A 324 -15.98 18.69 -9.75
CA ALA A 324 -16.39 19.48 -10.89
C ALA A 324 -15.18 19.67 -11.81
N VAL A 325 -15.42 19.58 -13.13
CA VAL A 325 -14.39 19.84 -14.12
C VAL A 325 -14.01 21.33 -14.12
N THR A 326 -12.72 21.61 -13.98
CA THR A 326 -12.12 22.95 -14.05
C THR A 326 -11.14 23.05 -15.22
N GLY A 327 -10.50 24.20 -15.39
CA GLY A 327 -9.50 24.42 -16.44
C GLY A 327 -10.07 24.93 -17.75
N GLN A 328 -9.20 25.50 -18.58
CA GLN A 328 -9.58 26.12 -19.86
C GLN A 328 -9.37 25.18 -21.05
N GLY A 329 -8.42 24.25 -20.98
CA GLY A 329 -7.91 23.55 -22.14
C GLY A 329 -7.01 24.46 -22.99
N GLN A 330 -6.59 23.96 -24.15
CA GLN A 330 -5.75 24.72 -25.09
C GLN A 330 -6.33 24.70 -26.50
N ASP A 331 -6.10 25.78 -27.23
CA ASP A 331 -6.46 25.84 -28.64
C ASP A 331 -5.50 24.97 -29.45
N VAL A 332 -6.07 23.99 -30.16
CA VAL A 332 -5.30 23.05 -30.98
C VAL A 332 -5.52 23.36 -32.46
N SER A 333 -4.43 23.34 -33.23
CA SER A 333 -4.46 23.53 -34.68
C SER A 333 -3.93 22.30 -35.40
N GLY A 334 -4.55 21.92 -36.52
CA GLY A 334 -4.14 20.75 -37.31
C GLY A 334 -4.60 19.43 -36.68
N ILE A 335 -3.77 18.38 -36.79
CA ILE A 335 -4.10 17.06 -36.26
C ILE A 335 -3.85 17.05 -34.76
N TRP A 336 -4.92 17.00 -33.96
CA TRP A 336 -4.88 17.14 -32.51
C TRP A 336 -3.94 16.12 -31.86
N LEU A 337 -4.11 14.83 -32.15
CA LEU A 337 -3.31 13.75 -31.55
C LEU A 337 -1.94 13.53 -32.21
N ALA A 338 -1.50 14.40 -33.13
CA ALA A 338 -0.17 14.28 -33.72
C ALA A 338 0.94 14.50 -32.67
N GLY A 339 0.68 15.33 -31.66
CA GLY A 339 1.61 15.59 -30.54
C GLY A 339 1.56 14.55 -29.42
N ALA A 340 0.61 13.61 -29.43
CA ALA A 340 0.39 12.69 -28.31
C ALA A 340 1.56 11.72 -28.08
N GLY A 341 2.44 11.55 -29.07
CA GLY A 341 3.67 10.73 -28.97
C GLY A 341 4.91 11.51 -28.51
N ALA A 342 4.80 12.80 -28.15
CA ALA A 342 5.93 13.65 -27.80
C ALA A 342 5.66 14.51 -26.57
N GLY A 343 6.71 14.98 -25.88
CA GLY A 343 6.60 15.86 -24.72
C GLY A 343 5.71 15.25 -23.63
N LEU A 344 4.79 16.03 -23.06
CA LEU A 344 3.79 15.52 -22.11
C LEU A 344 2.56 14.91 -22.80
N GLY A 345 2.45 14.99 -24.14
CA GLY A 345 1.27 14.58 -24.90
C GLY A 345 0.49 15.77 -25.44
N SER A 346 -0.72 15.50 -25.96
CA SER A 346 -1.60 16.53 -26.54
C SER A 346 -2.54 17.12 -25.47
N PRO A 347 -2.66 18.44 -25.33
CA PRO A 347 -3.57 19.05 -24.38
C PRO A 347 -5.03 18.78 -24.77
N ILE A 348 -5.94 18.89 -23.83
CA ILE A 348 -7.37 18.82 -24.12
C ILE A 348 -7.82 20.09 -24.86
N PRO A 349 -8.54 19.98 -25.99
CA PRO A 349 -8.98 21.15 -26.74
C PRO A 349 -9.93 22.05 -25.94
N THR A 350 -9.78 23.38 -26.02
CA THR A 350 -10.65 24.38 -25.34
C THR A 350 -12.14 24.09 -25.57
N ARG A 351 -12.51 23.81 -26.81
CA ARG A 351 -13.91 23.51 -27.21
C ARG A 351 -14.50 22.25 -26.56
N ILE A 352 -13.65 21.31 -26.14
CA ILE A 352 -14.05 20.11 -25.41
C ILE A 352 -14.09 20.42 -23.92
N ALA A 353 -13.13 21.20 -23.43
CA ALA A 353 -13.11 21.69 -22.06
C ALA A 353 -14.37 22.48 -21.73
N ASP A 354 -14.79 23.40 -22.61
CA ASP A 354 -16.01 24.20 -22.46
C ASP A 354 -17.28 23.35 -22.32
N GLN A 355 -17.34 22.19 -22.98
CA GLN A 355 -18.49 21.29 -22.88
C GLN A 355 -18.56 20.59 -21.53
N LEU A 356 -17.41 20.26 -20.95
CA LEU A 356 -17.31 19.48 -19.71
C LEU A 356 -17.22 20.37 -18.46
N ARG A 357 -16.77 21.62 -18.60
CA ARG A 357 -16.52 22.54 -17.48
C ARG A 357 -17.76 22.71 -16.62
N GLY A 358 -17.57 22.60 -15.30
CA GLY A 358 -18.65 22.68 -14.32
C GLY A 358 -19.51 21.42 -14.21
N GLN A 359 -19.39 20.45 -15.12
CA GLN A 359 -19.99 19.14 -14.93
C GLN A 359 -19.27 18.42 -13.78
N THR A 360 -20.05 17.68 -12.99
CA THR A 360 -19.54 16.96 -11.83
C THR A 360 -19.53 15.47 -12.12
N PHE A 361 -18.38 14.83 -11.98
CA PHE A 361 -18.20 13.41 -12.18
C PHE A 361 -17.90 12.73 -10.85
N LYS A 362 -18.53 11.58 -10.62
CA LYS A 362 -18.30 10.77 -9.41
C LYS A 362 -17.04 9.92 -9.53
N HIS A 363 -16.68 9.56 -10.76
CA HIS A 363 -15.53 8.72 -11.06
C HIS A 363 -14.75 9.30 -12.23
N PHE A 364 -13.42 9.19 -12.18
CA PHE A 364 -12.58 9.64 -13.30
C PHE A 364 -12.87 8.85 -14.59
N ASP A 365 -13.35 7.60 -14.49
CA ASP A 365 -13.75 6.83 -15.67
C ASP A 365 -15.01 7.41 -16.34
N ASP A 366 -15.96 7.95 -15.56
CA ASP A 366 -17.13 8.66 -16.09
C ASP A 366 -16.69 9.93 -16.84
N PHE A 367 -15.75 10.67 -16.24
CA PHE A 367 -15.12 11.83 -16.90
C PHE A 367 -14.41 11.42 -18.19
N ARG A 368 -13.59 10.36 -18.16
CA ARG A 368 -12.90 9.82 -19.34
C ARG A 368 -13.90 9.46 -20.44
N ALA A 369 -14.99 8.80 -20.09
CA ALA A 369 -16.02 8.43 -21.04
C ALA A 369 -16.70 9.66 -21.65
N ALA A 370 -17.08 10.63 -20.81
CA ALA A 370 -17.66 11.90 -21.25
C ALA A 370 -16.70 12.70 -22.15
N LEU A 371 -15.41 12.72 -21.83
CA LEU A 371 -14.38 13.36 -22.65
C LEU A 371 -14.31 12.74 -24.05
N TRP A 372 -14.21 11.41 -24.15
CA TRP A 372 -14.17 10.74 -25.44
C TRP A 372 -15.48 10.86 -26.23
N THR A 373 -16.62 10.89 -25.54
CA THR A 373 -17.92 11.16 -26.17
C THR A 373 -18.00 12.59 -26.69
N ALA A 374 -17.52 13.59 -25.94
CA ALA A 374 -17.49 14.99 -26.39
C ALA A 374 -16.60 15.15 -27.63
N ILE A 375 -15.43 14.51 -27.65
CA ILE A 375 -14.55 14.45 -28.83
C ILE A 375 -15.26 13.77 -30.00
N GLY A 376 -15.98 12.67 -29.73
CA GLY A 376 -16.73 11.93 -30.73
C GLY A 376 -17.92 12.71 -31.32
N ASN A 377 -18.41 13.72 -30.61
CA ASN A 377 -19.52 14.57 -31.06
C ASN A 377 -19.04 15.87 -31.74
N ASP A 378 -17.76 16.21 -31.64
CA ASP A 378 -17.17 17.35 -32.35
C ASP A 378 -16.81 16.93 -33.79
N PRO A 379 -17.45 17.49 -34.84
CA PRO A 379 -17.22 17.04 -36.21
C PRO A 379 -15.79 17.27 -36.71
N GLU A 380 -15.12 18.32 -36.25
CA GLU A 380 -13.77 18.67 -36.67
C GLU A 380 -12.76 17.67 -36.08
N LEU A 381 -12.88 17.35 -34.80
CA LEU A 381 -12.04 16.36 -34.12
C LEU A 381 -12.36 14.93 -34.57
N LEU A 382 -13.66 14.57 -34.68
CA LEU A 382 -14.10 13.25 -35.13
C LEU A 382 -13.57 12.91 -36.53
N SER A 383 -13.52 13.89 -37.43
CA SER A 383 -13.03 13.70 -38.80
C SER A 383 -11.57 13.24 -38.89
N GLN A 384 -10.79 13.44 -37.82
CA GLN A 384 -9.38 13.03 -37.73
C GLN A 384 -9.22 11.53 -37.42
N PHE A 385 -10.29 10.85 -37.01
CA PHE A 385 -10.28 9.43 -36.65
C PHE A 385 -10.79 8.54 -37.79
N ASN A 386 -10.24 7.34 -37.90
CA ASN A 386 -10.78 6.31 -38.79
C ASN A 386 -12.14 5.77 -38.27
N ALA A 387 -12.93 5.14 -39.15
CA ALA A 387 -14.27 4.64 -38.83
C ALA A 387 -14.33 3.74 -37.58
N THR A 388 -13.31 2.90 -37.36
CA THR A 388 -13.23 2.05 -36.17
C THR A 388 -13.15 2.90 -34.91
N ASN A 389 -12.22 3.87 -34.86
CA ASN A 389 -12.06 4.76 -33.71
C ASN A 389 -13.28 5.67 -33.50
N GLN A 390 -13.92 6.13 -34.58
CA GLN A 390 -15.19 6.86 -34.47
C GLN A 390 -16.26 6.03 -33.72
N GLY A 391 -16.35 4.73 -34.03
CA GLY A 391 -17.26 3.82 -33.31
C GLY A 391 -16.91 3.58 -31.85
N TRP A 392 -15.64 3.70 -31.45
CA TRP A 392 -15.22 3.62 -30.05
C TRP A 392 -15.54 4.92 -29.29
N LEU A 393 -15.26 6.08 -29.91
CA LEU A 393 -15.56 7.39 -29.34
C LEU A 393 -17.06 7.57 -29.08
N ALA A 394 -17.92 7.12 -30.01
CA ALA A 394 -19.38 7.13 -29.85
C ALA A 394 -19.87 6.31 -28.64
N LYS A 395 -19.04 5.41 -28.11
CA LYS A 395 -19.33 4.57 -26.93
C LYS A 395 -18.58 5.04 -25.68
N GLY A 396 -17.97 6.22 -25.69
CA GLY A 396 -17.18 6.75 -24.57
C GLY A 396 -15.85 6.01 -24.33
N ASN A 397 -15.36 5.29 -25.32
CA ASN A 397 -14.11 4.53 -25.21
C ASN A 397 -12.94 5.28 -25.81
N SER A 398 -11.75 5.09 -25.21
CA SER A 398 -10.50 5.61 -25.76
C SER A 398 -10.23 5.03 -27.16
N PRO A 399 -9.87 5.87 -28.14
CA PRO A 399 -9.52 5.41 -29.48
C PRO A 399 -8.18 4.65 -29.48
N PHE A 400 -7.98 3.79 -30.48
CA PHE A 400 -6.71 3.10 -30.66
C PHE A 400 -5.63 4.04 -31.21
N ALA A 401 -4.44 3.97 -30.61
CA ALA A 401 -3.23 4.60 -31.11
C ALA A 401 -2.68 3.83 -32.34
N PRO A 402 -1.88 4.52 -33.21
CA PRO A 402 -1.14 3.90 -34.29
C PRO A 402 -0.32 2.71 -33.77
N LYS A 403 -0.17 1.65 -34.57
CA LYS A 403 0.53 0.42 -34.12
C LYS A 403 1.95 0.68 -33.61
N ALA A 404 2.66 1.65 -34.19
CA ALA A 404 4.02 2.04 -33.79
C ALA A 404 4.09 2.76 -32.43
N GLU A 405 2.96 3.30 -31.98
CA GLU A 405 2.80 4.09 -30.74
C GLU A 405 2.16 3.27 -29.60
N ARG A 406 1.96 1.97 -29.82
CA ARG A 406 1.43 1.05 -28.81
C ARG A 406 2.54 0.52 -27.91
N ASN A 407 2.16 0.11 -26.70
CA ASN A 407 3.07 -0.52 -25.75
C ASN A 407 2.54 -1.91 -25.36
N GLY A 408 3.08 -2.96 -26.00
CA GLY A 408 2.65 -4.33 -25.79
C GLY A 408 1.15 -4.53 -26.07
N GLY A 409 0.42 -5.07 -25.08
CA GLY A 409 -1.03 -5.27 -25.15
C GLY A 409 -1.86 -3.97 -25.04
N ASN A 410 -1.25 -2.86 -24.65
CA ASN A 410 -1.95 -1.58 -24.54
C ASN A 410 -1.85 -0.80 -25.85
N GLY A 411 -3.01 -0.61 -26.48
CA GLY A 411 -3.12 0.00 -27.80
C GLY A 411 -3.97 1.26 -27.85
N ARG A 412 -4.45 1.79 -26.73
CA ARG A 412 -5.39 2.92 -26.70
C ARG A 412 -4.74 4.17 -26.16
N TYR A 413 -5.14 5.34 -26.63
CA TYR A 413 -4.70 6.60 -26.04
C TYR A 413 -5.08 6.68 -24.57
N GLU A 414 -4.20 7.28 -23.77
CA GLU A 414 -4.32 7.37 -22.32
C GLU A 414 -4.40 8.84 -21.90
N ILE A 415 -5.15 9.12 -20.84
CA ILE A 415 -5.19 10.45 -20.22
C ILE A 415 -4.18 10.43 -19.08
N HIS A 416 -3.24 11.37 -19.10
CA HIS A 416 -2.19 11.54 -18.13
C HIS A 416 -2.40 12.84 -17.34
N HIS A 417 -2.10 12.80 -16.04
CA HIS A 417 -2.07 13.97 -15.17
C HIS A 417 -0.66 14.57 -15.19
N ILE A 418 -0.53 15.82 -15.62
CA ILE A 418 0.76 16.52 -15.76
C ILE A 418 1.44 16.70 -14.40
N GLU A 419 0.72 17.29 -13.46
CA GLU A 419 1.01 17.23 -12.04
C GLU A 419 0.33 15.98 -11.48
N HIS A 420 1.15 15.07 -10.95
CA HIS A 420 0.64 13.81 -10.43
C HIS A 420 -0.30 14.07 -9.24
N ILE A 421 -1.38 13.29 -9.16
CA ILE A 421 -2.41 13.46 -8.12
C ILE A 421 -1.80 13.45 -6.72
N GLN A 422 -0.88 12.51 -6.45
CA GLN A 422 -0.17 12.37 -5.18
C GLN A 422 0.71 13.56 -4.77
N HIS A 423 1.02 14.47 -5.71
CA HIS A 423 1.79 15.68 -5.47
C HIS A 423 0.88 16.91 -5.33
N GLY A 424 -0.44 16.70 -5.21
CA GLY A 424 -1.44 17.76 -5.12
C GLY A 424 -2.11 18.11 -6.46
N GLY A 425 -1.81 17.36 -7.52
CA GLY A 425 -2.39 17.57 -8.85
C GLY A 425 -3.91 17.39 -8.84
N ALA A 426 -4.63 18.37 -9.38
CA ALA A 426 -6.08 18.34 -9.42
C ALA A 426 -6.61 17.24 -10.38
N ILE A 427 -7.60 16.47 -9.93
CA ILE A 427 -8.08 15.26 -10.61
C ILE A 427 -8.90 15.58 -11.87
N TYR A 428 -9.75 16.61 -11.82
CA TYR A 428 -10.65 17.02 -12.92
C TYR A 428 -10.29 18.39 -13.49
N ASP A 429 -9.08 18.88 -13.22
CA ASP A 429 -8.60 20.10 -13.85
C ASP A 429 -8.08 19.78 -15.24
N ILE A 430 -8.77 20.26 -16.27
CA ILE A 430 -8.44 19.96 -17.66
C ILE A 430 -7.04 20.45 -18.03
N ASP A 431 -6.58 21.54 -17.41
CA ASP A 431 -5.24 22.07 -17.66
C ASP A 431 -4.14 21.17 -17.05
N ASN A 432 -4.51 20.29 -16.12
CA ASN A 432 -3.67 19.24 -15.57
C ASN A 432 -3.74 17.93 -16.39
N LEU A 433 -4.48 17.88 -17.50
CA LEU A 433 -4.69 16.66 -18.28
C LEU A 433 -4.13 16.77 -19.69
N CYS A 434 -3.51 15.68 -20.13
CA CYS A 434 -3.06 15.52 -21.50
C CYS A 434 -3.35 14.11 -22.03
N VAL A 435 -3.43 13.97 -23.35
CA VAL A 435 -3.60 12.70 -24.04
C VAL A 435 -2.25 12.24 -24.58
N ALA A 436 -1.80 11.07 -24.14
CA ALA A 436 -0.54 10.46 -24.55
C ALA A 436 -0.77 9.13 -25.26
N THR A 437 0.16 8.75 -26.16
CA THR A 437 0.22 7.39 -26.67
C THR A 437 0.70 6.44 -25.57
N PRO A 438 0.32 5.15 -25.57
CA PRO A 438 0.83 4.19 -24.59
C PRO A 438 2.34 4.16 -24.49
N LYS A 439 3.03 4.25 -25.64
CA LYS A 439 4.49 4.29 -25.68
C LYS A 439 5.02 5.54 -25.00
N ARG A 440 4.50 6.73 -25.34
CA ARG A 440 4.97 7.99 -24.75
C ARG A 440 4.62 8.11 -23.28
N HIS A 441 3.44 7.66 -22.87
CA HIS A 441 3.01 7.70 -21.48
C HIS A 441 3.97 6.91 -20.58
N VAL A 442 4.43 5.74 -21.03
CA VAL A 442 5.49 5.00 -20.33
C VAL A 442 6.78 5.81 -20.25
N GLU A 443 7.21 6.46 -21.34
CA GLU A 443 8.43 7.29 -21.38
C GLU A 443 8.36 8.50 -20.44
N ILE A 444 7.22 9.19 -20.32
CA ILE A 444 7.01 10.29 -19.37
C ILE A 444 7.29 9.81 -17.95
N HIS A 445 6.68 8.69 -17.55
CA HIS A 445 6.97 8.06 -16.25
C HIS A 445 8.42 7.57 -16.12
N LYS A 446 9.14 7.32 -17.23
CA LYS A 446 10.59 7.04 -17.16
C LYS A 446 11.42 8.31 -16.91
N GLU A 447 11.05 9.42 -17.54
CA GLU A 447 11.74 10.71 -17.48
C GLU A 447 11.57 11.40 -16.12
N ASP A 448 10.36 11.43 -15.57
CA ASP A 448 10.06 12.00 -14.24
C ASP A 448 10.94 11.38 -13.14
N ARG A 449 11.24 10.08 -13.28
CA ARG A 449 12.11 9.32 -12.38
C ARG A 449 13.60 9.63 -12.50
N GLN A 450 14.04 10.25 -13.61
CA GLN A 450 15.44 10.67 -13.78
C GLN A 450 15.66 12.11 -13.31
N ALA A 451 14.61 12.91 -13.28
CA ALA A 451 14.64 14.29 -12.81
C ALA A 451 14.49 14.40 -11.27
N SER A 452 13.91 13.39 -10.64
CA SER A 452 13.81 13.20 -9.18
C SER A 452 15.05 12.49 -8.63
#